data_AF-A0A2T0BNQ2-F1
#
_entry.id   AF-A0A2T0BNQ2-F1
#
_cell.length_a   1.000
_cell.length_b   1.000
_cell.length_c   1.000
_cell.angle_alpha   90.00
_cell.angle_beta   90.00
_cell.angle_gamma   90.00
#
_symmetry.space_group_name_H-M   'P 1'
#
loop_
_entity.id
_entity.type
_entity.pdbx_description
1 polymer ?
#
loop_
_entity_poly.entity_id
_entity_poly.type
_entity_poly.pdbx_seq_one_letter_code
_entity_poly.pdbx_strand_id
1 'polypeptide(L)'
;MDNLATFLSGALQITLLDIVLSGDNIGVIALATRDLPKKHAKLASMIGVFTAVFMRILFACLITYILMIEWLPIKLVGGILLIKITWNFISPNSKKSRKKKITPTGKYLAAVSSIVIADITMSLDNVLAIAGAAEGHIWLIVFGLMLNIPIIFFGSQYVARLMKKHPIIIYIGGAILAHTAFKMLLEDRLLASYVSPVIANVISFGFALIVLLYGLYITTRPVSVSLKEFKQQHSKVN
;
A
#
# COMPACT_ATOMS: atom_id res chain seq x y z
N MET A 1 33.28 20.82 -8.65
CA MET A 1 32.73 19.80 -7.72
C MET A 1 31.30 20.13 -7.30
N ASP A 2 30.87 21.38 -7.52
CA ASP A 2 29.56 21.89 -7.12
C ASP A 2 28.39 21.17 -7.82
N ASN A 3 28.53 20.81 -9.10
CA ASN A 3 27.49 20.09 -9.85
C ASN A 3 27.22 18.66 -9.33
N LEU A 4 28.24 17.98 -8.80
CA LEU A 4 28.06 16.62 -8.26
C LEU A 4 27.44 16.68 -6.86
N ALA A 5 27.87 17.63 -6.04
CA ALA A 5 27.34 17.83 -4.70
C ALA A 5 25.87 18.28 -4.74
N THR A 6 25.50 19.21 -5.62
CA THR A 6 24.09 19.63 -5.82
C THR A 6 23.25 18.48 -6.36
N PHE A 7 23.77 17.70 -7.31
CA PHE A 7 23.06 16.52 -7.83
C PHE A 7 22.81 15.48 -6.74
N LEU A 8 23.84 15.12 -5.97
CA LEU A 8 23.73 14.15 -4.88
C LEU A 8 22.80 14.64 -3.77
N SER A 9 22.85 15.92 -3.43
CA SER A 9 21.96 16.53 -2.44
C SER A 9 20.50 16.51 -2.88
N GLY A 10 20.22 16.89 -4.14
CA GLY A 10 18.87 16.84 -4.70
C GLY A 10 18.33 15.41 -4.80
N ALA A 11 19.16 14.47 -5.25
CA ALA A 11 18.82 13.05 -5.27
C ALA A 11 18.47 12.51 -3.88
N LEU A 12 19.28 12.86 -2.87
CA LEU A 12 19.04 12.45 -1.48
C LEU A 12 17.74 13.06 -0.95
N GLN A 13 17.45 14.33 -1.24
CA GLN A 13 16.20 14.97 -0.86
C GLN A 13 14.99 14.26 -1.48
N ILE A 14 15.05 13.93 -2.77
CA ILE A 14 14.01 13.16 -3.45
C ILE A 14 13.84 11.79 -2.82
N THR A 15 14.93 11.06 -2.57
CA THR A 15 14.88 9.75 -1.90
C THR A 15 14.28 9.85 -0.50
N LEU A 16 14.63 10.87 0.29
CA LEU A 16 14.08 11.08 1.62
C LEU A 16 12.59 11.42 1.58
N LEU A 17 12.17 12.31 0.68
CA LEU A 17 10.75 12.61 0.46
C LEU A 17 9.99 11.34 0.07
N ASP A 18 10.54 10.56 -0.87
CA ASP A 18 9.90 9.34 -1.34
C ASP A 18 9.80 8.26 -0.26
N ILE A 19 10.79 8.13 0.63
CA ILE A 19 10.74 7.22 1.79
C ILE A 19 9.63 7.63 2.76
N VAL A 20 9.54 8.92 3.11
CA VAL A 20 8.52 9.44 4.02
C VAL A 20 7.12 9.24 3.44
N LEU A 21 6.97 9.50 2.13
CA LEU A 21 5.72 9.35 1.39
C LEU A 21 5.36 7.89 1.04
N SER A 22 6.31 6.95 1.10
CA SER A 22 6.11 5.53 0.75
C SER A 22 5.97 4.61 1.98
N GLY A 23 5.79 5.15 3.18
CA GLY A 23 5.64 4.36 4.40
C GLY A 23 4.41 3.44 4.36
N ASP A 24 3.29 3.92 3.83
CA ASP A 24 2.06 3.17 3.61
C ASP A 24 2.17 2.16 2.44
N ASN A 25 2.93 2.51 1.40
CA ASN A 25 3.27 1.62 0.28
C ASN A 25 3.95 0.32 0.75
N ILE A 26 4.88 0.38 1.72
CA ILE A 26 5.50 -0.81 2.32
C ILE A 26 4.44 -1.71 2.97
N GLY A 27 3.46 -1.10 3.65
CA GLY A 27 2.32 -1.79 4.26
C GLY A 27 1.47 -2.53 3.23
N VAL A 28 1.12 -1.89 2.10
CA VAL A 28 0.39 -2.53 0.99
C VAL A 28 1.15 -3.74 0.47
N ILE A 29 2.43 -3.57 0.15
CA ILE A 29 3.26 -4.63 -0.46
C ILE A 29 3.37 -5.81 0.50
N ALA A 30 3.59 -5.54 1.79
CA ALA A 30 3.67 -6.57 2.80
C ALA A 30 2.33 -7.32 2.95
N LEU A 31 1.20 -6.60 3.00
CA LEU A 31 -0.14 -7.19 3.09
C LEU A 31 -0.47 -8.05 1.85
N ALA A 32 -0.13 -7.57 0.65
CA ALA A 32 -0.36 -8.26 -0.61
C ALA A 32 0.44 -9.56 -0.73
N THR A 33 1.66 -9.58 -0.20
CA THR A 33 2.59 -10.71 -0.36
C THR A 33 2.64 -11.67 0.83
N ARG A 34 2.03 -11.34 1.98
CA ARG A 34 2.14 -12.12 3.23
C ARG A 34 1.72 -13.60 3.08
N ASP A 35 0.68 -13.85 2.28
CA ASP A 35 0.06 -15.19 2.15
C ASP A 35 0.72 -16.03 1.02
N LEU A 36 1.73 -15.48 0.34
CA LEU A 36 2.45 -16.17 -0.73
C LEU A 36 3.61 -17.02 -0.17
N PRO A 37 3.97 -18.14 -0.85
CA PRO A 37 5.21 -18.85 -0.59
C PRO A 37 6.41 -17.92 -0.76
N LYS A 38 7.47 -18.10 0.04
CA LYS A 38 8.62 -17.16 0.11
C LYS A 38 9.18 -16.78 -1.26
N LYS A 39 9.34 -17.75 -2.18
CA LYS A 39 9.84 -17.49 -3.54
C LYS A 39 8.90 -16.60 -4.35
N HIS A 40 7.60 -16.88 -4.34
CA HIS A 40 6.61 -16.06 -5.05
C HIS A 40 6.36 -14.70 -4.40
N ALA A 41 6.44 -14.60 -3.07
CA ALA A 41 6.33 -13.34 -2.35
C ALA A 41 7.46 -12.38 -2.73
N LYS A 42 8.70 -12.88 -2.78
CA LYS A 42 9.87 -12.10 -3.19
C LYS A 42 9.73 -11.63 -4.64
N LEU A 43 9.33 -12.53 -5.54
CA LEU A 43 9.15 -12.19 -6.96
C LEU A 43 8.01 -11.17 -7.15
N ALA A 44 6.87 -11.36 -6.47
CA ALA A 44 5.71 -10.46 -6.55
C ALA A 44 6.04 -9.06 -6.02
N SER A 45 6.78 -8.99 -4.91
CA SER A 45 7.27 -7.73 -4.35
C SER A 45 8.27 -7.06 -5.29
N MET A 46 9.23 -7.79 -5.85
CA MET A 46 10.22 -7.23 -6.77
C MET A 46 9.58 -6.66 -8.03
N ILE A 47 8.70 -7.44 -8.68
CA ILE A 47 8.00 -7.02 -9.89
C ILE A 47 7.02 -5.88 -9.56
N GLY A 48 6.26 -6.00 -8.47
CA GLY A 48 5.35 -4.95 -8.03
C GLY A 48 6.06 -3.62 -7.75
N VAL A 49 7.19 -3.63 -7.04
CA VAL A 49 7.98 -2.42 -6.75
C VAL A 49 8.58 -1.83 -8.02
N PHE A 50 9.13 -2.66 -8.90
CA PHE A 50 9.71 -2.17 -10.15
C PHE A 50 8.63 -1.54 -11.05
N THR A 51 7.46 -2.18 -11.17
CA THR A 51 6.33 -1.63 -11.91
C THR A 51 5.79 -0.36 -11.27
N ALA A 52 5.67 -0.31 -9.94
CA ALA A 52 5.25 0.87 -9.19
C ALA A 52 6.18 2.07 -9.46
N VAL A 53 7.49 1.89 -9.28
CA VAL A 53 8.47 2.96 -9.53
C VAL A 53 8.52 3.37 -11.00
N PHE A 54 8.38 2.43 -11.93
CA PHE A 54 8.25 2.76 -13.34
C PHE A 54 7.03 3.64 -13.62
N MET A 55 5.86 3.29 -13.08
CA MET A 55 4.64 4.11 -13.20
C MET A 55 4.82 5.48 -12.55
N ARG A 56 5.52 5.54 -11.41
CA ARG A 56 5.85 6.80 -10.72
C ARG A 56 6.73 7.72 -11.57
N ILE A 57 7.77 7.18 -12.22
CA ILE A 57 8.59 7.93 -13.18
C ILE A 57 7.74 8.40 -14.36
N LEU A 58 6.89 7.53 -14.90
CA LEU A 58 5.99 7.88 -16.00
C LEU A 58 5.06 9.04 -15.61
N PHE A 59 4.47 9.00 -14.42
CA PHE A 59 3.63 10.10 -13.91
C PHE A 59 4.43 11.38 -13.67
N ALA A 60 5.68 11.28 -13.20
CA ALA A 60 6.53 12.45 -13.02
C ALA A 60 6.84 13.14 -14.36
N CYS A 61 7.09 12.36 -15.41
CA CYS A 61 7.28 12.91 -16.76
C CYS A 61 5.99 13.51 -17.35
N LEU A 62 4.82 12.95 -17.00
CA LEU A 62 3.52 13.40 -17.50
C LEU A 62 2.83 14.39 -16.55
N ILE A 63 3.53 14.91 -15.54
CA ILE A 63 2.91 15.68 -14.46
C ILE A 63 2.17 16.91 -14.96
N THR A 64 2.75 17.62 -15.93
CA THR A 64 2.13 18.79 -16.57
C THR A 64 0.81 18.46 -17.24
N TYR A 65 0.70 17.31 -17.90
CA TYR A 65 -0.54 16.84 -18.51
C TYR A 65 -1.55 16.33 -17.47
N ILE A 66 -1.08 15.70 -16.40
CA ILE A 66 -1.93 15.21 -15.30
C ILE A 66 -2.60 16.39 -14.57
N LEU A 67 -1.87 17.48 -14.32
CA LEU A 67 -2.43 18.70 -13.71
C LEU A 67 -3.54 19.33 -14.58
N MET A 68 -3.47 19.19 -15.91
CA MET A 68 -4.55 19.65 -16.79
C MET A 68 -5.81 18.77 -16.70
N ILE A 69 -5.71 17.56 -16.16
CA ILE A 69 -6.81 16.58 -15.99
C ILE A 69 -7.36 16.62 -14.55
N GLU A 70 -7.05 17.65 -13.75
CA GLU A 70 -7.50 17.87 -12.36
C GLU A 70 -9.02 17.83 -12.09
N TRP A 71 -9.86 17.70 -13.13
CA TRP A 71 -11.31 17.48 -13.00
C TRP A 71 -11.68 16.01 -12.78
N LEU A 72 -10.77 15.06 -13.03
CA LEU A 72 -11.05 13.63 -12.90
C LEU A 72 -10.97 13.21 -11.41
N PRO A 73 -11.96 12.48 -10.86
CA PRO A 73 -12.02 12.10 -9.45
C PRO A 73 -11.10 10.90 -9.14
N ILE A 74 -9.81 11.03 -9.45
CA ILE A 74 -8.79 9.98 -9.30
C ILE A 74 -8.65 9.61 -7.82
N LYS A 75 -8.67 10.60 -6.91
CA LYS A 75 -8.56 10.36 -5.47
C LYS A 75 -9.79 9.65 -4.93
N LEU A 76 -10.98 10.02 -5.42
CA LEU A 76 -12.22 9.31 -5.06
C LEU A 76 -12.18 7.83 -5.49
N VAL A 77 -11.92 7.56 -6.76
CA VAL A 77 -11.87 6.18 -7.30
C VAL A 77 -10.78 5.38 -6.60
N GLY A 78 -9.62 6.00 -6.44
CA GLY A 78 -8.49 5.46 -5.72
C GLY A 78 -8.83 5.09 -4.27
N GLY A 79 -9.44 6.00 -3.53
CA GLY A 79 -9.89 5.77 -2.15
C GLY A 79 -10.87 4.61 -2.06
N ILE A 80 -11.85 4.50 -2.97
CA ILE A 80 -12.79 3.37 -3.02
C ILE A 80 -12.05 2.05 -3.27
N LEU A 81 -11.14 2.02 -4.24
CA LEU A 81 -10.32 0.84 -4.55
C LEU A 81 -9.49 0.43 -3.33
N LEU A 82 -8.90 1.42 -2.63
CA LEU A 82 -8.05 1.18 -1.49
C LEU A 82 -8.84 0.69 -0.27
N ILE A 83 -10.07 1.18 -0.05
CA ILE A 83 -10.99 0.61 0.95
C ILE A 83 -11.23 -0.87 0.64
N LYS A 84 -11.53 -1.21 -0.62
CA LYS A 84 -11.79 -2.59 -1.04
C LYS A 84 -10.57 -3.49 -0.81
N ILE A 85 -9.37 -3.00 -1.15
CA ILE A 85 -8.10 -3.69 -0.92
C ILE A 85 -7.87 -3.90 0.58
N THR A 86 -8.03 -2.84 1.38
CA THR A 86 -7.86 -2.87 2.84
C THR A 86 -8.81 -3.88 3.48
N TRP A 87 -10.10 -3.84 3.13
CA TRP A 87 -11.10 -4.77 3.64
C TRP A 87 -10.77 -6.22 3.31
N ASN A 88 -10.38 -6.49 2.06
CA ASN A 88 -9.98 -7.83 1.62
C ASN A 88 -8.77 -8.36 2.42
N PHE A 89 -7.88 -7.49 2.87
CA PHE A 89 -6.69 -7.88 3.64
C PHE A 89 -6.94 -8.07 5.14
N ILE A 90 -7.78 -7.25 5.77
CA ILE A 90 -8.06 -7.34 7.20
C ILE A 90 -9.18 -8.34 7.52
N SER A 91 -10.08 -8.63 6.58
CA SER A 91 -11.23 -9.50 6.82
C SER A 91 -10.81 -10.98 7.02
N PRO A 92 -11.17 -11.61 8.16
CA PRO A 92 -10.87 -13.03 8.43
C PRO A 92 -11.51 -13.98 7.41
N ASN A 93 -12.63 -13.58 6.81
CA ASN A 93 -13.38 -14.38 5.83
C ASN A 93 -12.66 -14.51 4.49
N SER A 94 -11.66 -13.65 4.20
CA SER A 94 -10.79 -13.79 3.01
C SER A 94 -10.03 -15.12 2.99
N LYS A 95 -9.73 -15.70 4.17
CA LYS A 95 -9.12 -17.03 4.29
C LYS A 95 -10.10 -18.16 3.95
N LYS A 96 -11.40 -18.00 4.25
CA LYS A 96 -12.46 -18.98 3.92
C LYS A 96 -12.89 -18.91 2.45
N SER A 97 -13.02 -17.70 1.86
CA SER A 97 -13.32 -17.53 0.42
C SER A 97 -12.17 -17.97 -0.50
N ARG A 98 -10.92 -18.00 0.00
CA ARG A 98 -9.76 -18.58 -0.71
C ARG A 98 -9.72 -20.12 -0.71
N LYS A 99 -10.74 -20.81 -0.20
CA LYS A 99 -10.94 -22.27 -0.42
C LYS A 99 -11.46 -22.60 -1.82
N LYS A 100 -11.87 -21.63 -2.65
CA LYS A 100 -11.89 -21.83 -4.11
C LYS A 100 -10.46 -22.13 -4.56
N LYS A 101 -10.24 -23.15 -5.41
CA LYS A 101 -8.94 -23.56 -5.97
C LYS A 101 -8.33 -22.41 -6.82
N ILE A 102 -7.84 -21.36 -6.18
CA ILE A 102 -7.05 -20.32 -6.86
C ILE A 102 -5.62 -20.87 -6.92
N THR A 103 -5.09 -20.99 -8.13
CA THR A 103 -3.72 -21.45 -8.36
C THR A 103 -2.72 -20.51 -7.68
N PRO A 104 -1.52 -20.98 -7.32
CA PRO A 104 -0.43 -20.12 -6.86
C PRO A 104 -0.18 -18.93 -7.79
N THR A 105 -0.32 -19.13 -9.10
CA THR A 105 -0.21 -18.10 -10.14
C THR A 105 -1.30 -17.03 -10.02
N GLY A 106 -2.57 -17.42 -9.78
CA GLY A 106 -3.66 -16.46 -9.59
C GLY A 106 -3.47 -15.58 -8.35
N LYS A 107 -2.94 -16.16 -7.25
CA LYS A 107 -2.62 -15.39 -6.04
C LYS A 107 -1.45 -14.43 -6.27
N TYR A 108 -0.45 -14.85 -7.04
CA TYR A 108 0.67 -14.02 -7.43
C TYR A 108 0.21 -12.81 -8.25
N LEU A 109 -0.57 -13.01 -9.31
CA LEU A 109 -1.08 -11.93 -10.16
C LEU A 109 -1.94 -10.96 -9.35
N ALA A 110 -2.83 -11.47 -8.50
CA ALA A 110 -3.65 -10.64 -7.62
C ALA A 110 -2.82 -9.77 -6.67
N ALA A 111 -1.70 -10.29 -6.14
CA ALA A 111 -0.79 -9.53 -5.29
C ALA A 111 -0.10 -8.41 -6.06
N VAL A 112 0.46 -8.71 -7.24
CA VAL A 112 1.11 -7.72 -8.10
C VAL A 112 0.12 -6.63 -8.51
N SER A 113 -1.08 -6.99 -8.99
CA SER A 113 -2.11 -6.02 -9.35
C SER A 113 -2.53 -5.16 -8.16
N SER A 114 -2.65 -5.73 -6.97
CA SER A 114 -3.01 -4.96 -5.77
C SER A 114 -1.93 -3.95 -5.39
N ILE A 115 -0.66 -4.31 -5.54
CA ILE A 115 0.48 -3.40 -5.32
C ILE A 115 0.43 -2.25 -6.32
N VAL A 116 0.31 -2.57 -7.61
CA VAL A 116 0.34 -1.57 -8.69
C VAL A 116 -0.86 -0.63 -8.62
N ILE A 117 -2.07 -1.15 -8.37
CA ILE A 117 -3.28 -0.33 -8.27
C ILE A 117 -3.21 0.61 -7.07
N ALA A 118 -2.77 0.11 -5.92
CA ALA A 118 -2.61 0.93 -4.72
C ALA A 118 -1.54 2.01 -4.91
N ASP A 119 -0.39 1.65 -5.50
CA ASP A 119 0.67 2.62 -5.76
C ASP A 119 0.21 3.66 -6.78
N ILE A 120 -0.43 3.30 -7.89
CA ILE A 120 -0.94 4.29 -8.87
C ILE A 120 -1.91 5.27 -8.20
N THR A 121 -2.77 4.75 -7.34
CA THR A 121 -3.75 5.53 -6.60
C THR A 121 -3.06 6.55 -5.69
N MET A 122 -2.12 6.12 -4.84
CA MET A 122 -1.45 6.98 -3.86
C MET A 122 -0.37 7.87 -4.47
N SER A 123 0.32 7.37 -5.50
CA SER A 123 1.54 7.98 -6.04
C SER A 123 1.29 9.27 -6.80
N LEU A 124 0.05 9.56 -7.22
CA LEU A 124 -0.25 10.81 -7.92
C LEU A 124 0.18 12.03 -7.09
N ASP A 125 -0.27 12.10 -5.82
CA ASP A 125 0.09 13.19 -4.91
C ASP A 125 1.57 13.17 -4.54
N ASN A 126 2.13 11.97 -4.39
CA ASN A 126 3.56 11.80 -4.07
C ASN A 126 4.46 12.28 -5.23
N VAL A 127 4.03 12.09 -6.47
CA VAL A 127 4.74 12.55 -7.67
C VAL A 127 4.72 14.07 -7.78
N LEU A 128 3.60 14.74 -7.45
CA LEU A 128 3.56 16.21 -7.39
C LEU A 128 4.64 16.76 -6.46
N ALA A 129 4.78 16.17 -5.27
CA ALA A 129 5.79 16.58 -4.29
C ALA A 129 7.23 16.36 -4.81
N ILE A 130 7.49 15.21 -5.43
CA ILE A 130 8.83 14.89 -5.97
C ILE A 130 9.17 15.76 -7.19
N ALA A 131 8.20 15.99 -8.08
CA ALA A 131 8.39 16.86 -9.23
C ALA A 131 8.67 18.30 -8.82
N GLY A 132 7.98 18.80 -7.78
CA GLY A 132 8.25 20.11 -7.20
C GLY A 132 9.64 20.22 -6.58
N ALA A 133 10.12 19.15 -5.92
CA ALA A 133 11.46 19.11 -5.33
C ALA A 133 12.60 18.95 -6.35
N ALA A 134 12.30 18.47 -7.56
CA ALA A 134 13.30 18.21 -8.59
C ALA A 134 13.56 19.39 -9.54
N GLU A 135 12.82 20.50 -9.41
CA GLU A 135 12.99 21.72 -10.20
C GLU A 135 13.05 21.49 -11.73
N GLY A 136 12.37 20.45 -12.24
CA GLY A 136 12.35 20.08 -13.65
C GLY A 136 13.48 19.17 -14.14
N HIS A 137 14.41 18.77 -13.28
CA HIS A 137 15.49 17.84 -13.63
C HIS A 137 15.03 16.38 -13.56
N ILE A 138 14.52 15.84 -14.67
CA ILE A 138 14.02 14.46 -14.77
C ILE A 138 15.06 13.43 -14.31
N TRP A 139 16.34 13.63 -14.60
CA TRP A 139 17.40 12.72 -14.18
C TRP A 139 17.53 12.62 -12.66
N LEU A 140 17.32 13.71 -11.93
CA LEU A 140 17.31 13.72 -10.46
C LEU A 140 16.15 12.89 -9.91
N ILE A 141 14.96 13.00 -10.52
CA ILE A 141 13.78 12.21 -10.16
C ILE A 141 14.05 10.73 -10.34
N VAL A 142 14.50 10.33 -11.54
CA VAL A 142 14.74 8.91 -11.86
C VAL A 142 15.77 8.31 -10.91
N PHE A 143 16.89 9.01 -10.68
CA PHE A 143 17.93 8.52 -9.80
C PHE A 143 17.46 8.42 -8.34
N GLY A 144 16.78 9.46 -7.81
CA GLY A 144 16.24 9.46 -6.45
C GLY A 144 15.21 8.36 -6.20
N LEU A 145 14.34 8.08 -7.19
CA LEU A 145 13.35 6.99 -7.12
C LEU A 145 14.00 5.60 -7.24
N MET A 146 15.03 5.45 -8.09
CA MET A 146 15.77 4.19 -8.23
C MET A 146 16.49 3.82 -6.92
N LEU A 147 17.04 4.79 -6.20
CA LEU A 147 17.66 4.58 -4.89
C LEU A 147 16.68 4.06 -3.84
N ASN A 148 15.37 4.34 -3.98
CA ASN A 148 14.36 3.89 -3.02
C ASN A 148 13.91 2.44 -3.24
N ILE A 149 14.11 1.87 -4.43
CA ILE A 149 13.69 0.49 -4.76
C ILE A 149 14.21 -0.54 -3.75
N PRO A 150 15.52 -0.60 -3.41
CA PRO A 150 16.02 -1.55 -2.43
C PRO A 150 15.39 -1.37 -1.05
N ILE A 151 15.17 -0.12 -0.62
CA ILE A 151 14.61 0.22 0.69
C ILE A 151 13.19 -0.31 0.81
N ILE A 152 12.32 -0.01 -0.17
CA ILE A 152 10.93 -0.49 -0.20
C ILE A 152 10.90 -2.02 -0.34
N PHE A 153 11.76 -2.59 -1.18
CA PHE A 153 11.81 -4.04 -1.38
C PHE A 153 12.20 -4.77 -0.10
N PHE A 154 13.33 -4.44 0.53
CA PHE A 154 13.76 -5.10 1.76
C PHE A 154 12.83 -4.78 2.95
N GLY A 155 12.35 -3.52 3.02
CA GLY A 155 11.38 -3.08 4.03
C GLY A 155 10.09 -3.89 3.96
N SER A 156 9.51 -4.05 2.78
CA SER A 156 8.28 -4.84 2.62
C SER A 156 8.48 -6.32 2.91
N GLN A 157 9.63 -6.91 2.56
CA GLN A 157 9.97 -8.29 2.96
C GLN A 157 10.15 -8.44 4.48
N TYR A 158 10.68 -7.42 5.15
CA TYR A 158 10.80 -7.40 6.60
C TYR A 158 9.42 -7.30 7.27
N VAL A 159 8.58 -6.33 6.86
CA VAL A 159 7.23 -6.15 7.40
C VAL A 159 6.35 -7.38 7.13
N ALA A 160 6.46 -8.01 5.95
CA ALA A 160 5.73 -9.24 5.65
C ALA A 160 6.12 -10.41 6.56
N ARG A 161 7.42 -10.52 6.92
CA ARG A 161 7.88 -11.50 7.91
C ARG A 161 7.35 -11.17 9.31
N LEU A 162 7.32 -9.88 9.66
CA LEU A 162 6.83 -9.42 10.94
C LEU A 162 5.32 -9.69 11.10
N MET A 163 4.53 -9.51 10.04
CA MET A 163 3.10 -9.89 10.00
C MET A 163 2.85 -11.39 10.23
N LYS A 164 3.77 -12.27 9.80
CA LYS A 164 3.67 -13.71 10.08
C LYS A 164 3.93 -14.04 11.54
N LYS A 165 4.85 -13.31 12.18
CA LYS A 165 5.21 -13.50 13.58
C LYS A 165 4.21 -12.83 14.54
N HIS A 166 3.73 -11.65 14.19
CA HIS A 166 2.84 -10.81 15.00
C HIS A 166 1.61 -10.40 14.16
N PRO A 167 0.49 -11.14 14.28
CA PRO A 167 -0.73 -10.86 13.51
C PRO A 167 -1.29 -9.45 13.70
N ILE A 168 -1.02 -8.79 14.83
CA ILE A 168 -1.47 -7.41 15.09
C ILE A 168 -0.98 -6.41 14.02
N ILE A 169 0.17 -6.68 13.40
CA ILE A 169 0.79 -5.80 12.40
C ILE A 169 -0.01 -5.75 11.10
N ILE A 170 -0.80 -6.80 10.83
CA ILE A 170 -1.77 -6.79 9.73
C ILE A 170 -2.77 -5.65 9.93
N TYR A 171 -3.25 -5.48 11.15
CA TYR A 171 -4.26 -4.48 11.49
C TYR A 171 -3.66 -3.08 11.61
N ILE A 172 -2.40 -2.96 12.05
CA ILE A 172 -1.66 -1.71 11.98
C ILE A 172 -1.50 -1.27 10.51
N GLY A 173 -1.04 -2.17 9.64
CA GLY A 173 -0.97 -1.90 8.20
C GLY A 173 -2.33 -1.57 7.61
N GLY A 174 -3.38 -2.31 7.98
CA GLY A 174 -4.75 -2.02 7.57
C GLY A 174 -5.29 -0.68 8.07
N ALA A 175 -4.90 -0.25 9.27
CA ALA A 175 -5.26 1.05 9.83
C ALA A 175 -4.61 2.19 9.04
N ILE A 176 -3.33 2.04 8.67
CA ILE A 176 -2.63 3.00 7.79
C ILE A 176 -3.35 3.08 6.44
N LEU A 177 -3.68 1.94 5.83
CA LEU A 177 -4.38 1.94 4.54
C LEU A 177 -5.80 2.50 4.63
N ALA A 178 -6.51 2.24 5.73
CA ALA A 178 -7.81 2.85 5.98
C ALA A 178 -7.68 4.37 6.11
N HIS A 179 -6.71 4.86 6.88
CA HIS A 179 -6.41 6.28 6.97
C HIS A 179 -6.20 6.90 5.58
N THR A 180 -5.27 6.34 4.80
CA THR A 180 -4.97 6.84 3.45
C THR A 180 -6.21 6.80 2.56
N ALA A 181 -6.98 5.71 2.58
CA ALA A 181 -8.16 5.57 1.73
C ALA A 181 -9.24 6.61 2.04
N PHE A 182 -9.57 6.82 3.31
CA PHE A 182 -10.57 7.82 3.71
C PHE A 182 -10.07 9.24 3.52
N LYS A 183 -8.78 9.49 3.77
CA LYS A 183 -8.16 10.79 3.48
C LYS A 183 -8.30 11.13 2.00
N MET A 184 -7.96 10.20 1.12
CA MET A 184 -8.10 10.37 -0.33
C MET A 184 -9.54 10.60 -0.79
N LEU A 185 -10.52 9.92 -0.17
CA LEU A 185 -11.94 10.18 -0.49
C LEU A 185 -12.35 11.59 -0.10
N LEU A 186 -11.99 12.03 1.11
CA LEU A 186 -12.48 13.29 1.68
C LEU A 186 -11.73 14.52 1.16
N GLU A 187 -10.47 14.34 0.74
CA GLU A 187 -9.67 15.37 0.09
C GLU A 187 -9.89 15.44 -1.43
N ASP A 188 -10.72 14.56 -2.01
CA ASP A 188 -11.11 14.67 -3.41
C ASP A 188 -11.87 15.97 -3.65
N ARG A 189 -11.60 16.62 -4.79
CA ARG A 189 -12.15 17.94 -5.14
C ARG A 189 -13.68 18.01 -5.07
N LEU A 190 -14.38 16.90 -5.34
CA LEU A 190 -15.84 16.84 -5.25
C LEU A 190 -16.36 16.92 -3.80
N LEU A 191 -15.60 16.41 -2.84
CA LEU A 191 -15.99 16.35 -1.43
C LEU A 191 -15.30 17.43 -0.58
N ALA A 192 -14.14 17.92 -1.00
CA ALA A 192 -13.37 18.96 -0.31
C ALA A 192 -14.15 20.27 -0.13
N SER A 193 -15.08 20.57 -1.04
CA SER A 193 -15.98 21.74 -0.92
C SER A 193 -17.00 21.62 0.22
N TYR A 194 -17.30 20.38 0.66
CA TYR A 194 -18.30 20.10 1.69
C TYR A 194 -17.68 19.66 3.02
N VAL A 195 -16.40 19.31 3.04
CA VAL A 195 -15.71 18.76 4.20
C VAL A 195 -14.47 19.59 4.53
N SER A 196 -14.42 20.15 5.73
CA SER A 196 -13.23 20.89 6.17
C SER A 196 -12.02 19.96 6.33
N PRO A 197 -10.77 20.44 6.13
CA PRO A 197 -9.58 19.61 6.31
C PRO A 197 -9.47 18.98 7.71
N VAL A 198 -9.98 19.67 8.74
CA VAL A 198 -10.03 19.15 10.11
C VAL A 198 -10.96 17.95 10.21
N ILE A 199 -12.18 18.05 9.64
CA ILE A 199 -13.15 16.96 9.64
C ILE A 199 -12.60 15.77 8.84
N ALA A 200 -11.98 16.02 7.69
CA ALA A 200 -11.37 14.98 6.87
C ALA A 200 -10.31 14.18 7.66
N ASN A 201 -9.42 14.88 8.38
CA ASN A 201 -8.42 14.25 9.23
C ASN A 201 -9.04 13.46 10.38
N VAL A 202 -10.00 14.04 11.10
CA VAL A 202 -10.69 13.36 12.21
C VAL A 202 -11.37 12.07 11.75
N ILE A 203 -12.08 12.11 10.62
CA ILE A 203 -12.74 10.93 10.06
C ILE A 203 -11.69 9.88 9.66
N SER A 204 -10.63 10.28 8.98
CA SER A 204 -9.58 9.38 8.50
C SER A 204 -8.84 8.68 9.65
N PHE A 205 -8.47 9.43 10.71
CA PHE A 205 -7.91 8.85 11.93
C PHE A 205 -8.93 8.00 12.69
N GLY A 206 -10.21 8.40 12.71
CA GLY A 206 -11.28 7.62 13.32
C GLY A 206 -11.42 6.23 12.68
N PHE A 207 -11.41 6.14 11.35
CA PHE A 207 -11.44 4.85 10.65
C PHE A 207 -10.19 4.01 10.89
N ALA A 208 -9.01 4.63 10.91
CA ALA A 208 -7.77 3.95 11.27
C ALA A 208 -7.85 3.32 12.67
N LEU A 209 -8.35 4.10 13.64
CA LEU A 209 -8.55 3.64 15.01
C LEU A 209 -9.55 2.49 15.08
N ILE A 210 -10.67 2.57 14.36
CA ILE A 210 -11.67 1.49 14.29
C ILE A 210 -11.03 0.19 13.77
N VAL A 211 -10.23 0.25 12.70
CA VAL A 211 -9.53 -0.93 12.16
C VAL A 211 -8.54 -1.49 13.17
N LEU A 212 -7.83 -0.64 13.90
CA LEU A 212 -6.88 -1.05 14.92
C LEU A 212 -7.57 -1.70 16.12
N LEU A 213 -8.68 -1.12 16.62
CA LEU A 213 -9.50 -1.69 17.69
C LEU A 213 -10.13 -3.02 17.29
N TYR A 214 -10.65 -3.12 16.07
CA TYR A 214 -11.14 -4.37 15.49
C TYR A 214 -10.04 -5.45 15.44
N GLY A 215 -8.83 -5.05 15.06
CA GLY A 215 -7.67 -5.90 15.03
C GLY A 215 -7.24 -6.41 16.40
N LEU A 216 -7.19 -5.52 17.39
CA LEU A 216 -6.94 -5.88 18.79
C LEU A 216 -7.98 -6.87 19.27
N TYR A 217 -9.26 -6.59 19.04
CA TYR A 217 -10.37 -7.46 19.44
C TYR A 217 -10.28 -8.87 18.86
N ILE A 218 -9.95 -9.01 17.57
CA ILE A 218 -9.79 -10.32 16.94
C ILE A 218 -8.55 -11.05 17.44
N THR A 219 -7.46 -10.31 17.65
CA THR A 219 -6.17 -10.91 18.02
C THR A 219 -6.14 -11.33 19.50
N THR A 220 -6.90 -10.68 20.37
CA THR A 220 -7.01 -11.02 21.80
C THR A 220 -8.09 -12.03 22.13
N ARG A 221 -9.03 -12.33 21.21
CA ARG A 221 -9.96 -13.43 21.42
C ARG A 221 -9.19 -14.77 21.46
N PRO A 222 -9.33 -15.57 22.53
CA PRO A 222 -8.74 -16.90 22.56
C PRO A 222 -9.27 -17.69 21.36
N VAL A 223 -8.37 -18.35 20.65
CA VAL A 223 -8.72 -19.29 19.58
C VAL A 223 -9.59 -20.37 20.22
N SER A 224 -10.91 -20.21 20.16
CA SER A 224 -11.80 -21.31 20.44
C SER A 224 -11.56 -22.32 19.34
N VAL A 225 -10.76 -23.34 19.66
CA VAL A 225 -10.60 -24.53 18.83
C VAL A 225 -12.01 -24.98 18.51
N SER A 226 -12.44 -24.73 17.27
CA SER A 226 -13.77 -25.13 16.86
C SER A 226 -13.77 -26.64 16.89
N LEU A 227 -14.50 -27.24 17.83
CA LEU A 227 -14.68 -28.70 17.91
C LEU A 227 -15.18 -29.30 16.57
N LYS A 228 -15.74 -28.46 15.68
CA LYS A 228 -16.07 -28.84 14.30
C LYS A 228 -14.83 -29.12 13.43
N GLU A 229 -13.73 -28.37 13.59
CA GLU A 229 -12.48 -28.61 12.85
C GLU A 229 -11.77 -29.88 13.35
N PHE A 230 -11.80 -30.14 14.67
CA PHE A 230 -11.27 -31.39 15.24
C PHE A 230 -12.06 -32.62 14.76
N LYS A 231 -13.41 -32.55 14.74
CA LYS A 231 -14.26 -33.63 14.20
C LYS A 231 -14.08 -33.83 12.70
N GLN A 232 -13.90 -32.78 11.89
CA GLN A 232 -13.68 -32.93 10.45
C GLN A 232 -12.32 -33.55 10.10
N GLN A 233 -11.31 -33.37 10.96
CA GLN A 233 -9.97 -33.89 10.75
C GLN A 233 -9.85 -35.37 11.19
N HIS A 234 -10.63 -35.82 12.18
CA HIS A 234 -10.68 -37.22 12.61
C HIS A 234 -11.81 -38.06 11.99
N SER A 235 -12.85 -37.44 11.42
CA SER A 235 -13.89 -38.17 10.66
C SER A 235 -13.41 -38.66 9.28
N LYS A 236 -12.23 -38.24 8.80
CA LYS A 236 -11.64 -38.73 7.54
C LYS A 236 -10.71 -39.93 7.72
N VAL A 237 -10.60 -40.46 8.94
CA VAL A 237 -9.69 -41.56 9.30
C VAL A 237 -10.45 -42.86 9.62
N ASN A 238 -11.78 -42.84 9.61
CA ASN A 238 -12.61 -44.05 9.68
C ASN A 238 -13.37 -44.27 8.38
#